data_AF-A0A3P7DZD8-F1
#
_entry.id   AF-A0A3P7DZD8-F1
#
_cell.length_a   1.000
_cell.length_b   1.000
_cell.length_c   1.000
_cell.angle_alpha   90.00
_cell.angle_beta   90.00
_cell.angle_gamma   90.00
#
_symmetry.space_group_name_H-M   'P 1'
#
loop_
_entity.id
_entity.type
_entity.pdbx_description
1 polymer ?
#
loop_
_entity_poly.entity_id
_entity_poly.type
_entity_poly.pdbx_seq_one_letter_code
_entity_poly.pdbx_strand_id
1 'polypeptide(L)'
;MSSNPVLYPAVPPYVVPLSNSSPPLTAVHGLDNHKDITLLQFPSSDDAFAVRTFTEHLIETGRIDDYATDKRGSRFLQKVFVSGDMPIRQKLTDHFLKMDIFIKLCDDIFANFFLQKLIEEARSNEQATICSLLETNMVTFSHGRYSCRVVQKAFECFDVTNCLSLIGKLDGAEKDLSLDQNGNHVIQVLDDSKWKIRSISLS
;
A
#
# COMPACT_ATOMS: atom_id res chain seq x y z
N MET A 1 -20.53 -16.44 -50.36
CA MET A 1 -19.79 -17.71 -50.24
C MET A 1 -19.34 -17.85 -48.80
N SER A 2 -19.60 -19.01 -48.19
CA SER A 2 -19.54 -19.26 -46.75
C SER A 2 -18.16 -19.00 -46.15
N SER A 3 -18.09 -18.17 -45.10
CA SER A 3 -16.87 -17.82 -44.37
C SER A 3 -16.52 -18.95 -43.40
N ASN A 4 -15.38 -19.62 -43.64
CA ASN A 4 -14.80 -20.59 -42.70
C ASN A 4 -14.29 -19.85 -41.45
N PRO A 5 -14.75 -20.17 -40.23
CA PRO A 5 -14.24 -19.58 -39.02
C PRO A 5 -12.85 -20.17 -38.70
N VAL A 6 -11.85 -19.29 -38.64
CA VAL A 6 -10.49 -19.61 -38.21
C VAL A 6 -10.53 -19.98 -36.72
N LEU A 7 -10.38 -21.26 -36.43
CA LEU A 7 -10.18 -21.80 -35.08
C LEU A 7 -8.76 -21.43 -34.64
N TYR A 8 -8.63 -20.38 -33.83
CA TYR A 8 -7.37 -20.10 -33.14
C TYR A 8 -7.17 -21.17 -32.04
N PRO A 9 -6.07 -21.94 -32.08
CA PRO A 9 -5.77 -22.89 -31.02
C PRO A 9 -5.46 -22.14 -29.72
N ALA A 10 -6.10 -22.57 -28.63
CA ALA A 10 -5.91 -22.03 -27.30
C ALA A 10 -4.45 -22.17 -26.86
N VAL A 11 -3.77 -21.05 -26.67
CA VAL A 11 -2.42 -21.00 -26.09
C VAL A 11 -2.56 -21.33 -24.60
N PRO A 12 -1.87 -22.37 -24.07
CA PRO A 12 -1.93 -22.69 -22.66
C PRO A 12 -1.40 -21.52 -21.81
N PRO A 13 -1.96 -21.28 -20.61
CA PRO A 13 -1.54 -20.17 -19.77
C PRO A 13 -0.06 -20.30 -19.43
N TYR A 14 0.70 -19.27 -19.80
CA TYR A 14 2.12 -19.16 -19.50
C TYR A 14 2.29 -18.95 -17.99
N VAL A 15 2.65 -20.02 -17.27
CA VAL A 15 2.94 -19.96 -15.83
C VAL A 15 4.33 -19.33 -15.67
N VAL A 16 4.38 -18.01 -15.53
CA VAL A 16 5.59 -17.34 -15.05
C VAL A 16 5.72 -17.65 -13.55
N PRO A 17 6.85 -18.19 -13.08
CA PRO A 17 7.07 -18.34 -11.65
C PRO A 17 6.97 -16.97 -10.98
N LEU A 18 6.07 -16.85 -10.00
CA LEU A 18 6.04 -15.73 -9.06
C LEU A 18 7.40 -15.66 -8.36
N SER A 19 8.33 -14.91 -8.94
CA SER A 19 9.54 -14.54 -8.24
C SER A 19 9.09 -13.57 -7.16
N ASN A 20 8.97 -14.05 -5.92
CA ASN A 20 8.96 -13.21 -4.72
C ASN A 20 10.33 -12.54 -4.60
N SER A 21 10.66 -11.66 -5.54
CA SER A 21 11.84 -10.83 -5.53
C SER A 21 11.51 -9.62 -4.68
N SER A 22 11.48 -9.83 -3.36
CA SER A 22 11.87 -8.78 -2.43
C SER A 22 13.29 -8.40 -2.82
N PRO A 23 13.55 -7.19 -3.34
CA PRO A 23 14.94 -6.80 -3.56
C PRO A 23 15.60 -6.73 -2.18
N PRO A 24 16.84 -7.24 -2.03
CA PRO A 24 17.57 -7.05 -0.80
C PRO A 24 17.70 -5.54 -0.56
N LEU A 25 17.60 -5.14 0.71
CA LEU A 25 17.79 -3.77 1.18
C LEU A 25 19.24 -3.33 0.87
N THR A 26 19.56 -3.05 -0.39
CA THR A 26 20.86 -2.56 -0.82
C THR A 26 20.86 -1.05 -0.86
N ALA A 27 21.95 -0.49 -0.34
CA ALA A 27 22.18 0.90 -0.04
C ALA A 27 21.94 1.81 -1.25
N VAL A 28 20.87 2.60 -1.21
CA VAL A 28 20.70 3.74 -2.11
C VAL A 28 20.96 4.98 -1.26
N HIS A 29 22.15 5.58 -1.44
CA HIS A 29 22.46 6.93 -1.00
C HIS A 29 21.65 7.89 -1.87
N GLY A 30 20.45 8.25 -1.41
CA GLY A 30 19.64 9.35 -1.94
C GLY A 30 19.74 10.52 -0.99
N LEU A 31 20.33 11.60 -1.48
CA LEU A 31 20.59 12.86 -0.80
C LEU A 31 19.28 13.64 -0.66
N ASP A 32 18.69 13.78 0.54
CA ASP A 32 17.69 14.82 0.80
C ASP A 32 17.56 15.15 2.30
N ASN A 33 17.94 16.40 2.63
CA ASN A 33 17.61 17.15 3.86
C ASN A 33 17.41 16.34 5.14
N HIS A 34 18.50 15.77 5.67
CA HIS A 34 18.54 15.32 7.06
C HIS A 34 18.34 16.52 7.99
N LYS A 35 17.09 16.76 8.40
CA LYS A 35 16.84 17.02 9.83
C LYS A 35 17.55 15.89 10.59
N ASP A 36 18.13 16.17 11.74
CA ASP A 36 18.95 15.26 12.54
C ASP A 36 18.14 14.03 13.08
N ILE A 37 17.57 13.25 12.16
CA ILE A 37 16.72 12.05 12.37
C ILE A 37 17.56 10.93 12.97
N THR A 38 18.89 11.00 12.85
CA THR A 38 19.85 10.10 13.48
C THR A 38 19.63 9.93 14.99
N LEU A 39 18.92 10.86 15.64
CA LEU A 39 18.61 10.86 17.07
C LEU A 39 17.13 10.66 17.41
N LEU A 40 16.33 9.98 16.57
CA LEU A 40 14.99 9.57 17.00
C LEU A 40 15.06 8.77 18.32
N GLN A 41 14.42 9.29 19.35
CA GLN A 41 14.33 8.64 20.66
C GLN A 41 13.23 7.58 20.62
N PHE A 42 13.37 6.51 21.38
CA PHE A 42 12.36 5.48 21.52
C PHE A 42 12.08 5.28 23.00
N PRO A 43 10.87 4.84 23.39
CA PRO A 43 10.57 4.55 24.78
C PRO A 43 11.56 3.50 25.30
N SER A 44 12.07 3.71 26.52
CA SER A 44 13.09 2.86 27.13
C SER A 44 12.55 1.51 27.63
N SER A 45 11.23 1.39 27.74
CA SER A 45 10.53 0.20 28.21
C SER A 45 9.57 -0.32 27.14
N ASP A 46 9.43 -1.64 27.05
CA ASP A 46 8.37 -2.30 26.28
C ASP A 46 7.00 -2.21 26.97
N ASP A 47 6.87 -1.40 28.03
CA ASP A 47 5.62 -1.14 28.71
C ASP A 47 4.59 -0.48 27.77
N ALA A 48 3.41 -1.10 27.66
CA ALA A 48 2.39 -0.69 26.71
C ALA A 48 1.88 0.73 26.97
N PHE A 49 1.81 1.16 28.24
CA PHE A 49 1.37 2.51 28.59
C PHE A 49 2.41 3.57 28.20
N ALA A 50 3.69 3.30 28.46
CA ALA A 50 4.78 4.17 28.01
C ALA A 50 4.84 4.29 26.48
N VAL A 51 4.71 3.16 25.77
CA VAL A 51 4.68 3.13 24.30
C VAL A 51 3.49 3.92 23.75
N ARG A 52 2.31 3.77 24.35
CA ARG A 52 1.11 4.54 23.98
C ARG A 52 1.33 6.04 24.19
N THR A 53 1.73 6.44 25.38
CA THR A 53 1.97 7.86 25.73
C THR A 53 2.99 8.49 24.79
N PHE A 54 4.07 7.77 24.50
CA PHE A 54 5.09 8.21 23.56
C PHE A 54 4.51 8.39 22.14
N THR A 55 3.72 7.43 21.66
CA THR A 55 3.11 7.50 20.33
C THR A 55 2.10 8.65 20.24
N GLU A 56 1.28 8.87 21.27
CA GLU A 56 0.35 10.00 21.34
C GLU A 56 1.10 11.34 21.28
N HIS A 57 2.22 11.47 21.99
CA HIS A 57 3.07 12.66 21.93
C HIS A 57 3.67 12.90 20.52
N LEU A 58 4.08 11.84 19.82
CA LEU A 58 4.57 11.97 18.44
C LEU A 58 3.48 12.48 17.48
N ILE A 59 2.24 12.05 17.67
CA ILE A 59 1.09 12.51 16.87
C ILE A 59 0.83 14.00 17.17
N GLU A 60 0.76 14.38 18.44
CA GLU A 60 0.50 15.76 18.87
C GLU A 60 1.57 16.75 18.40
N THR A 61 2.83 16.33 18.38
CA THR A 61 3.96 17.16 17.91
C THR A 61 4.16 17.12 16.39
N GLY A 62 3.42 16.29 15.65
CA GLY A 62 3.59 16.06 14.22
C GLY A 62 4.86 15.29 13.85
N ARG A 63 5.65 14.83 14.83
CA ARG A 63 6.88 14.06 14.61
C ARG A 63 6.64 12.63 14.17
N ILE A 64 5.41 12.13 14.28
CA ILE A 64 5.05 10.78 13.86
C ILE A 64 5.40 10.49 12.38
N ASP A 65 5.34 11.51 11.52
CA ASP A 65 5.78 11.43 10.12
C ASP A 65 7.27 11.11 9.99
N ASP A 66 8.11 11.80 10.79
CA ASP A 66 9.57 11.58 10.79
C ASP A 66 9.90 10.13 11.22
N TYR A 67 9.08 9.55 12.10
CA TYR A 67 9.20 8.14 12.50
C TYR A 67 8.73 7.22 11.38
N ALA A 68 7.65 7.54 10.67
CA ALA A 68 7.17 6.73 9.55
C ALA A 68 8.21 6.64 8.42
N THR A 69 8.95 7.72 8.17
CA THR A 69 10.02 7.77 7.15
C THR A 69 11.39 7.35 7.68
N ASP A 70 11.48 6.76 8.89
CA ASP A 70 12.71 6.16 9.43
C ASP A 70 12.59 4.63 9.48
N LYS A 71 13.70 3.92 9.25
CA LYS A 71 13.73 2.45 9.25
C LYS A 71 13.33 1.85 10.60
N ARG A 72 13.76 2.44 11.72
CA ARG A 72 13.41 1.96 13.07
C ARG A 72 12.04 2.49 13.47
N GLY A 73 11.76 3.76 13.17
CA GLY A 73 10.47 4.40 13.40
C GLY A 73 9.31 3.66 12.73
N SER A 74 9.40 3.35 11.43
CA SER A 74 8.38 2.60 10.69
C SER A 74 8.12 1.24 11.32
N ARG A 75 9.18 0.53 11.75
CA ARG A 75 9.04 -0.76 12.45
C ARG A 75 8.40 -0.62 13.82
N PHE A 76 8.73 0.44 14.55
CA PHE A 76 8.10 0.77 15.81
C PHE A 76 6.60 1.03 15.59
N LEU A 77 6.22 1.85 14.61
CA LEU A 77 4.82 2.16 14.32
C LEU A 77 4.03 0.92 13.88
N GLN A 78 4.61 0.04 13.07
CA GLN A 78 3.99 -1.23 12.70
C GLN A 78 3.71 -2.10 13.94
N LYS A 79 4.67 -2.19 14.88
CA LYS A 79 4.47 -2.93 16.14
C LYS A 79 3.37 -2.29 16.98
N VAL A 80 3.42 -0.97 17.19
CA VAL A 80 2.40 -0.24 17.96
C VAL A 80 1.02 -0.41 17.36
N PHE A 81 0.90 -0.39 16.03
CA PHE A 81 -0.39 -0.56 15.37
C PHE A 81 -0.95 -1.98 15.54
N VAL A 82 -0.11 -3.01 15.46
CA VAL A 82 -0.55 -4.41 15.64
C VAL A 82 -0.86 -4.75 17.09
N SER A 83 -0.01 -4.36 18.04
CA SER A 83 -0.15 -4.74 19.46
C SER A 83 -0.88 -3.70 20.31
N GLY A 84 -1.15 -2.52 19.75
CA GLY A 84 -1.78 -1.41 20.45
C GLY A 84 -3.27 -1.62 20.63
N ASP A 85 -3.83 -0.93 21.62
CA ASP A 85 -5.26 -0.88 21.84
C ASP A 85 -5.99 -0.11 20.72
N MET A 86 -7.32 -0.26 20.67
CA MET A 86 -8.15 0.42 19.67
C MET A 86 -7.99 1.96 19.67
N PRO A 87 -7.89 2.65 20.82
CA PRO A 87 -7.64 4.10 20.84
C PRO A 87 -6.37 4.54 20.11
N ILE A 88 -5.22 3.88 20.34
CA ILE A 88 -3.98 4.30 19.66
C ILE A 88 -4.01 3.94 18.17
N ARG A 89 -4.61 2.80 17.81
CA ARG A 89 -4.84 2.42 16.40
C ARG A 89 -5.67 3.46 15.69
N GLN A 90 -6.78 3.91 16.30
CA GLN A 90 -7.64 4.94 15.72
C GLN A 90 -6.88 6.26 15.51
N LYS A 91 -6.12 6.72 16.51
CA LYS A 91 -5.31 7.96 16.38
C LYS A 91 -4.27 7.86 15.25
N LEU A 92 -3.62 6.70 15.11
CA LEU A 92 -2.69 6.46 14.01
C LEU A 92 -3.42 6.48 12.66
N THR A 93 -4.53 5.76 12.53
CA THR A 93 -5.36 5.77 11.33
C THR A 93 -5.81 7.18 10.96
N ASP A 94 -6.36 7.93 11.92
CA ASP A 94 -6.84 9.30 11.70
C ASP A 94 -5.73 10.26 11.27
N HIS A 95 -4.49 10.03 11.73
CA HIS A 95 -3.33 10.82 11.31
C HIS A 95 -2.86 10.44 9.90
N PHE A 96 -2.60 9.15 9.67
CA PHE A 96 -2.00 8.67 8.42
C PHE A 96 -2.96 8.65 7.22
N LEU A 97 -4.27 8.72 7.47
CA LEU A 97 -5.29 8.85 6.42
C LEU A 97 -5.69 10.31 6.12
N LYS A 98 -4.97 11.31 6.66
CA LYS A 98 -5.06 12.68 6.14
C LYS A 98 -4.46 12.71 4.74
N MET A 99 -5.13 13.37 3.80
CA MET A 99 -4.79 13.29 2.38
C MET A 99 -3.36 13.72 2.05
N ASP A 100 -2.92 14.86 2.59
CA ASP A 100 -1.57 15.38 2.42
C ASP A 100 -0.49 14.45 2.99
N ILE A 101 -0.77 13.84 4.14
CA ILE A 101 0.12 12.89 4.80
C ILE A 101 0.18 11.57 4.02
N PHE A 102 -0.97 11.02 3.65
CA PHE A 102 -1.05 9.76 2.92
C PHE A 102 -0.30 9.85 1.57
N ILE A 103 -0.58 10.89 0.77
CA ILE A 103 0.07 11.09 -0.53
C ILE A 103 1.60 11.19 -0.38
N LYS A 104 2.07 11.97 0.60
CA LYS A 104 3.50 12.15 0.89
C LYS A 104 4.19 10.84 1.26
N LEU A 105 3.52 9.98 2.04
CA LEU A 105 4.13 8.78 2.61
C LEU A 105 3.95 7.51 1.77
N CYS A 106 3.01 7.52 0.81
CA CYS A 106 2.67 6.35 -0.01
C CYS A 106 3.87 5.79 -0.78
N ASP A 107 4.72 6.66 -1.33
CA ASP A 107 5.90 6.27 -2.11
C ASP A 107 7.22 6.45 -1.34
N ASP A 108 7.19 6.53 0.00
CA ASP A 108 8.41 6.56 0.81
C ASP A 108 8.95 5.14 1.03
N ILE A 109 10.29 4.99 1.03
CA ILE A 109 10.99 3.69 1.17
C ILE A 109 10.68 2.96 2.50
N PHE A 110 10.30 3.66 3.56
CA PHE A 110 9.99 3.06 4.87
C PHE A 110 8.51 3.19 5.27
N ALA A 111 7.86 4.32 4.97
CA ALA A 111 6.49 4.57 5.39
C ALA A 111 5.48 3.70 4.62
N ASN A 112 5.81 3.28 3.39
CA ASN A 112 4.97 2.34 2.62
C ASN A 112 4.68 1.03 3.40
N PHE A 113 5.62 0.55 4.23
CA PHE A 113 5.42 -0.66 5.02
C PHE A 113 4.38 -0.47 6.13
N PHE A 114 4.35 0.73 6.74
CA PHE A 114 3.32 1.06 7.72
C PHE A 114 1.95 1.16 7.06
N LEU A 115 1.84 1.82 5.90
CA LEU A 115 0.58 1.93 5.16
C LEU A 115 0.05 0.58 4.70
N GLN A 116 0.93 -0.33 4.25
CA GLN A 116 0.54 -1.72 3.96
C GLN A 116 0.00 -2.42 5.22
N LYS A 117 0.66 -2.25 6.36
CA LYS A 117 0.17 -2.83 7.63
C LYS A 117 -1.18 -2.25 8.05
N LEU A 118 -1.40 -0.95 7.83
CA LEU A 118 -2.69 -0.30 8.05
C LEU A 118 -3.78 -0.93 7.17
N ILE A 119 -3.49 -1.14 5.88
CA ILE A 119 -4.42 -1.77 4.92
C ILE A 119 -4.78 -3.20 5.32
N GLU A 120 -3.81 -4.01 5.73
CA GLU A 120 -4.03 -5.42 6.15
C GLU A 120 -5.02 -5.56 7.31
N GLU A 121 -5.11 -4.51 8.11
CA GLU A 121 -5.82 -4.46 9.38
C GLU A 121 -7.04 -3.53 9.32
N ALA A 122 -7.32 -2.94 8.15
CA ALA A 122 -8.33 -1.93 7.95
C ALA A 122 -9.75 -2.52 8.01
N ARG A 123 -10.60 -1.92 8.83
CA ARG A 123 -12.05 -2.16 8.86
C ARG A 123 -12.71 -1.56 7.61
N SER A 124 -13.92 -1.99 7.27
CA SER A 124 -14.61 -1.57 6.04
C SER A 124 -14.70 -0.05 5.84
N ASN A 125 -14.92 0.73 6.90
CA ASN A 125 -14.93 2.19 6.83
C ASN A 125 -13.54 2.80 6.56
N GLU A 126 -12.49 2.18 7.11
CA GLU A 126 -11.10 2.57 6.87
C GLU A 126 -10.70 2.21 5.44
N GLN A 127 -11.09 1.03 4.94
CA GLN A 127 -10.90 0.63 3.54
C GLN A 127 -11.53 1.63 2.56
N ALA A 128 -12.77 2.06 2.79
CA ALA A 128 -13.42 3.06 1.95
C ALA A 128 -12.67 4.41 1.93
N THR A 129 -12.10 4.80 3.09
CA THR A 129 -11.29 6.02 3.21
C THR A 129 -9.98 5.87 2.43
N ILE A 130 -9.27 4.75 2.59
CA ILE A 130 -8.02 4.47 1.88
C ILE A 130 -8.27 4.36 0.37
N CYS A 131 -9.37 3.73 -0.04
CA CYS A 131 -9.81 3.68 -1.43
C CYS A 131 -9.93 5.09 -2.01
N SER A 132 -10.67 5.96 -1.32
CA SER A 132 -10.84 7.36 -1.72
C SER A 132 -9.52 8.11 -1.84
N LEU A 133 -8.55 7.84 -0.94
CA LEU A 133 -7.21 8.43 -1.00
C LEU A 133 -6.40 7.93 -2.21
N LEU A 134 -6.38 6.62 -2.45
CA LEU A 134 -5.69 6.03 -3.60
C LEU A 134 -6.26 6.54 -4.93
N GLU A 135 -7.58 6.70 -5.01
CA GLU A 135 -8.27 7.22 -6.20
C GLU A 135 -7.81 8.62 -6.63
N THR A 136 -7.31 9.44 -5.70
CA THR A 136 -6.85 10.81 -6.00
C THR A 136 -5.65 10.82 -6.95
N ASN A 137 -4.83 9.77 -6.94
CA ASN A 137 -3.61 9.70 -7.75
C ASN A 137 -3.27 8.27 -8.17
N MET A 138 -4.30 7.47 -8.46
CA MET A 138 -4.19 6.00 -8.62
C MET A 138 -3.15 5.56 -9.67
N VAL A 139 -3.14 6.21 -10.84
CA VAL A 139 -2.19 5.90 -11.91
C VAL A 139 -0.76 6.22 -11.44
N THR A 140 -0.53 7.40 -10.86
CA THR A 140 0.78 7.80 -10.32
C THR A 140 1.25 6.84 -9.23
N PHE A 141 0.37 6.47 -8.29
CA PHE A 141 0.72 5.49 -7.26
C PHE A 141 1.06 4.12 -7.85
N SER A 142 0.44 3.74 -8.97
CA SER A 142 0.72 2.48 -9.66
C SER A 142 2.09 2.46 -10.36
N HIS A 143 2.58 3.61 -10.83
CA HIS A 143 3.95 3.76 -11.37
C HIS A 143 5.03 3.86 -10.28
N GLY A 144 4.68 4.27 -9.06
CA GLY A 144 5.65 4.51 -8.00
C GLY A 144 6.37 3.24 -7.54
N ARG A 145 7.62 3.41 -7.09
CA ARG A 145 8.52 2.30 -6.74
C ARG A 145 8.06 1.55 -5.49
N TYR A 146 7.47 2.28 -4.54
CA TYR A 146 7.01 1.78 -3.26
C TYR A 146 5.49 1.87 -3.17
N SER A 147 4.87 2.92 -3.72
CA SER A 147 3.41 3.10 -3.71
C SER A 147 2.69 2.02 -4.51
N CYS A 148 3.31 1.42 -5.53
CA CYS A 148 2.69 0.30 -6.26
C CYS A 148 2.43 -0.90 -5.34
N ARG A 149 3.22 -1.06 -4.27
CA ARG A 149 3.04 -2.11 -3.26
C ARG A 149 1.86 -1.81 -2.34
N VAL A 150 1.64 -0.54 -2.01
CA VAL A 150 0.46 -0.09 -1.26
C VAL A 150 -0.80 -0.34 -2.08
N VAL A 151 -0.78 -0.03 -3.39
CA VAL A 151 -1.87 -0.32 -4.33
C VAL A 151 -2.15 -1.82 -4.43
N GLN A 152 -1.12 -2.66 -4.61
CA GLN A 152 -1.30 -4.11 -4.64
C GLN A 152 -1.90 -4.63 -3.34
N LYS A 153 -1.42 -4.14 -2.19
CA LYS A 153 -1.95 -4.52 -0.88
C LYS A 153 -3.43 -4.14 -0.72
N ALA A 154 -3.85 -3.00 -1.25
CA ALA A 154 -5.26 -2.62 -1.28
C ALA A 154 -6.10 -3.64 -2.07
N PHE A 155 -5.66 -4.06 -3.26
CA PHE A 155 -6.35 -5.09 -4.04
C PHE A 155 -6.39 -6.47 -3.37
N GLU A 156 -5.39 -6.81 -2.55
CA GLU A 156 -5.37 -8.07 -1.79
C GLU A 156 -6.38 -8.08 -0.64
N CYS A 157 -6.60 -6.93 0.01
CA CYS A 157 -7.33 -6.85 1.28
C CYS A 157 -8.73 -6.23 1.18
N PHE A 158 -9.02 -5.44 0.14
CA PHE A 158 -10.27 -4.72 0.02
C PHE A 158 -11.42 -5.60 -0.45
N ASP A 159 -12.64 -5.23 -0.05
CA ASP A 159 -13.84 -5.81 -0.61
C ASP A 159 -14.00 -5.53 -2.12
N VAL A 160 -14.93 -6.25 -2.75
CA VAL A 160 -15.21 -6.16 -4.18
C VAL A 160 -15.61 -4.75 -4.61
N THR A 161 -16.38 -4.03 -3.79
CA THR A 161 -16.86 -2.68 -4.12
C THR A 161 -15.70 -1.70 -4.22
N ASN A 162 -14.82 -1.70 -3.23
CA ASN A 162 -13.63 -0.84 -3.23
C ASN A 162 -12.65 -1.24 -4.35
N CYS A 163 -12.45 -2.55 -4.59
CA CYS A 163 -11.63 -3.02 -5.70
C CYS A 163 -12.16 -2.54 -7.07
N LEU A 164 -13.47 -2.62 -7.30
CA LEU A 164 -14.08 -2.13 -8.54
C LEU A 164 -13.91 -0.62 -8.72
N SER A 165 -14.00 0.15 -7.63
CA SER A 165 -13.76 1.60 -7.67
C SER A 165 -12.33 1.92 -8.11
N LEU A 166 -11.33 1.25 -7.52
CA LEU A 166 -9.92 1.40 -7.90
C LEU A 166 -9.64 0.94 -9.34
N ILE A 167 -10.25 -0.16 -9.79
CA ILE A 167 -10.15 -0.64 -11.17
C ILE A 167 -10.62 0.45 -12.14
N GLY A 168 -11.75 1.10 -11.87
CA GLY A 168 -12.28 2.15 -12.74
C GLY A 168 -11.36 3.38 -12.87
N LYS A 169 -10.47 3.63 -11.91
CA LYS A 169 -9.46 4.69 -12.01
C LYS A 169 -8.26 4.33 -12.88
N LEU A 170 -8.12 3.07 -13.25
CA LEU A 170 -7.05 2.58 -14.12
C LEU A 170 -7.49 2.45 -15.59
N ASP A 171 -8.78 2.67 -15.88
CA ASP A 171 -9.32 2.60 -17.24
C ASP A 171 -8.58 3.60 -18.17
N GLY A 172 -8.00 3.08 -19.24
CA GLY A 172 -7.21 3.84 -20.22
C GLY A 172 -5.71 3.91 -19.93
N ALA A 173 -5.27 3.53 -18.71
CA ALA A 173 -3.86 3.49 -18.32
C ALA A 173 -3.26 2.08 -18.37
N GLU A 174 -4.06 1.05 -18.66
CA GLU A 174 -3.66 -0.36 -18.49
C GLU A 174 -2.47 -0.73 -19.36
N LYS A 175 -2.46 -0.25 -20.61
CA LYS A 175 -1.36 -0.52 -21.54
C LYS A 175 -0.06 0.13 -21.07
N ASP A 176 -0.13 1.35 -20.57
CA ASP A 176 1.03 2.08 -20.07
C ASP A 176 1.61 1.38 -18.82
N LEU A 177 0.74 1.08 -17.86
CA LEU A 177 1.11 0.34 -16.65
C LEU A 177 1.65 -1.06 -16.97
N SER A 178 1.11 -1.75 -17.97
CA SER A 178 1.60 -3.08 -18.39
C SER A 178 3.04 -3.06 -18.89
N LEU A 179 3.53 -1.91 -19.38
CA LEU A 179 4.88 -1.73 -19.89
C LEU A 179 5.83 -1.10 -18.85
N ASP A 180 5.29 -0.56 -17.78
CA ASP A 180 6.04 0.04 -16.67
C ASP A 180 6.66 -1.03 -15.76
N GLN A 181 7.86 -0.77 -15.23
CA GLN A 181 8.59 -1.71 -14.36
C GLN A 181 7.89 -2.01 -13.02
N ASN A 182 7.08 -1.08 -12.51
CA ASN A 182 6.33 -1.17 -11.26
C ASN A 182 4.85 -1.47 -11.55
N GLY A 183 4.27 -0.72 -12.49
CA GLY A 183 2.85 -0.80 -12.87
C GLY A 183 2.43 -2.16 -13.39
N ASN A 184 3.33 -2.93 -14.02
CA ASN A 184 2.98 -4.24 -14.55
C ASN A 184 2.52 -5.20 -13.44
N HIS A 185 3.05 -5.05 -12.22
CA HIS A 185 2.64 -5.84 -11.06
C HIS A 185 1.23 -5.46 -10.58
N VAL A 186 0.85 -4.19 -10.67
CA VAL A 186 -0.51 -3.74 -10.37
C VAL A 186 -1.50 -4.34 -11.38
N ILE A 187 -1.15 -4.36 -12.66
CA ILE A 187 -2.01 -4.97 -13.71
C ILE A 187 -2.17 -6.48 -13.48
N GLN A 188 -1.09 -7.19 -13.14
CA GLN A 188 -1.16 -8.63 -12.82
C GLN A 188 -2.12 -8.91 -11.66
N VAL A 189 -2.01 -8.16 -10.56
CA VAL A 189 -2.91 -8.31 -9.40
C VAL A 189 -4.35 -7.95 -9.76
N LEU A 190 -4.54 -6.93 -10.59
CA LEU A 190 -5.86 -6.51 -11.07
C LEU A 190 -6.53 -7.60 -11.91
N ASP A 191 -5.80 -8.27 -12.79
CA ASP A 191 -6.34 -9.37 -13.60
C ASP A 191 -6.74 -10.57 -12.72
N ASP A 192 -5.92 -10.91 -11.73
CA ASP A 192 -6.24 -11.95 -10.73
C ASP A 192 -7.50 -11.58 -9.91
N SER A 193 -7.64 -10.31 -9.54
CA SER A 193 -8.82 -9.81 -8.81
C SER A 193 -10.07 -9.77 -9.68
N LYS A 194 -9.98 -9.32 -10.93
CA LYS A 194 -11.10 -9.34 -11.90
C LYS A 194 -11.62 -10.75 -12.14
N TRP A 195 -10.71 -11.73 -12.25
CA TRP A 195 -11.06 -13.14 -12.37
C TRP A 195 -11.87 -13.64 -11.16
N LYS A 196 -11.39 -13.37 -9.94
CA LYS A 196 -12.07 -13.74 -8.69
C LYS A 196 -13.47 -13.10 -8.59
N ILE A 197 -13.59 -11.81 -8.91
CA ILE A 197 -14.87 -11.09 -8.88
C ILE A 197 -15.87 -11.72 -9.85
N ARG A 198 -15.46 -11.98 -11.10
CA ARG A 198 -16.33 -12.64 -12.11
C ARG A 198 -16.75 -14.04 -11.69
N SER A 199 -15.87 -14.80 -11.03
CA SER A 199 -16.19 -16.15 -10.55
C SER A 199 -17.29 -16.15 -9.48
N ILE A 200 -17.35 -15.12 -8.63
CA ILE A 200 -18.38 -14.99 -7.57
C ILE A 200 -19.70 -14.48 -8.15
N SER A 201 -19.67 -13.60 -9.16
CA SER A 201 -20.91 -13.09 -9.78
C SER A 201 -21.63 -14.09 -10.69
N LEU A 202 -20.98 -15.20 -11.07
CA LEU A 202 -21.57 -16.26 -11.90
C LEU A 202 -22.08 -17.48 -11.10
N SER A 203 -21.85 -17.52 -9.79
CA SER A 203 -22.35 -18.57 -8.88
C SER A 203 -23.62 -18.12 -8.17
#